data_AF-A0AAD1RZP5-F1
#
_entry.id   AF-A0AAD1RZP5-F1
#
_cell.length_a   1.000
_cell.length_b   1.000
_cell.length_c   1.000
_cell.angle_alpha   90.00
_cell.angle_beta   90.00
_cell.angle_gamma   90.00
#
_symmetry.space_group_name_H-M   'P 1'
#
loop_
_entity.id
_entity.type
_entity.pdbx_description
1 polymer ?
#
loop_
_entity_poly.entity_id
_entity_poly.type
_entity_poly.pdbx_seq_one_letter_code
_entity_poly.pdbx_strand_id
1 'polypeptide(L)'
;MILWCLSFGAGLFIFGITTASPADESARGSRTDQSDSALDEKHQDSYGTFASEFYDLRYLSEEGYPFPTAPPVDPFARIRIDDCGKTKGCFRYGKPGCNAETCDYFLSYRRIGADVEFELSADTDGWVAVGFSSDKKMGGDDVMACVHDDNGRVRIQHFYNVGQWAKEIQRNPARDEEGIFENNRVTCRFKRPVYVPREDTIVDLHLSWYFLFAWGPAIQGKS
;
A
#
# COMPACT_ATOMS: atom_id res chain seq x y z
N MET A 1 0.75 11.73 -9.33
CA MET A 1 0.12 11.46 -10.64
C MET A 1 -0.16 9.95 -10.72
N ILE A 2 -1.20 9.48 -10.04
CA ILE A 2 -1.64 8.06 -9.99
C ILE A 2 -3.17 8.11 -9.97
N LEU A 3 -3.79 8.54 -11.07
CA LEU A 3 -5.23 8.82 -11.13
C LEU A 3 -6.00 7.83 -12.05
N TRP A 4 -5.42 6.68 -12.39
CA TRP A 4 -5.98 5.80 -13.43
C TRP A 4 -6.03 4.31 -13.04
N CYS A 5 -6.13 3.97 -11.75
CA CYS A 5 -5.93 2.57 -11.37
C CYS A 5 -7.19 1.67 -11.36
N LEU A 6 -8.42 2.18 -11.43
CA LEU A 6 -9.62 1.32 -11.34
C LEU A 6 -10.71 1.55 -12.40
N SER A 7 -10.45 2.13 -13.57
CA SER A 7 -11.45 2.10 -14.64
C SER A 7 -11.61 0.68 -15.21
N PHE A 8 -12.52 -0.11 -14.63
CA PHE A 8 -12.98 -1.35 -15.24
C PHE A 8 -13.78 -1.03 -16.51
N GLY A 9 -13.20 -1.33 -17.67
CA GLY A 9 -13.94 -1.55 -18.92
C GLY A 9 -14.40 -0.30 -19.69
N ALA A 10 -13.76 -0.13 -20.85
CA ALA A 10 -14.27 0.47 -22.09
C ALA A 10 -14.31 2.01 -22.23
N GLY A 11 -13.65 2.51 -23.28
CA GLY A 11 -14.14 3.65 -24.05
C GLY A 11 -13.12 4.74 -24.39
N LEU A 12 -12.40 4.53 -25.49
CA LEU A 12 -11.72 5.50 -26.36
C LEU A 12 -12.10 6.99 -26.14
N PHE A 13 -11.11 7.83 -25.83
CA PHE A 13 -11.12 9.23 -26.27
C PHE A 13 -9.76 9.60 -26.88
N ILE A 14 -9.83 9.96 -28.16
CA ILE A 14 -8.77 10.52 -28.99
C ILE A 14 -8.66 12.03 -28.71
N PHE A 15 -7.49 12.57 -29.04
CA PHE A 15 -7.05 13.97 -29.22
C PHE A 15 -6.11 14.46 -28.10
N GLY A 16 -4.91 14.98 -28.38
CA GLY A 16 -4.34 15.40 -29.65
C GLY A 16 -2.81 15.51 -29.62
N ILE A 17 -2.26 15.42 -30.82
CA ILE A 17 -0.85 15.52 -31.19
C ILE A 17 -0.38 16.97 -30.98
N THR A 18 0.77 17.16 -30.32
CA THR A 18 1.68 18.25 -30.66
C THR A 18 3.10 17.72 -30.73
N THR A 19 3.62 17.67 -31.94
CA THR A 19 5.00 17.40 -32.34
C THR A 19 5.98 18.45 -31.82
N ALA A 20 7.18 18.05 -31.40
CA ALA A 20 8.46 18.56 -31.94
C ALA A 20 9.67 18.00 -31.15
N SER A 21 10.52 17.25 -31.85
CA SER A 21 11.99 17.21 -31.68
C SER A 21 12.54 17.92 -32.95
N PRO A 22 13.73 18.58 -32.98
CA PRO A 22 15.01 17.84 -32.91
C PRO A 22 16.27 18.61 -32.40
N ALA A 23 17.34 17.83 -32.15
CA ALA A 23 18.79 18.08 -32.35
C ALA A 23 19.48 19.25 -31.57
N ASP A 24 20.77 19.26 -31.22
CA ASP A 24 21.94 18.42 -31.51
C ASP A 24 23.11 18.74 -30.53
N GLU A 25 24.16 17.94 -30.62
CA GLU A 25 25.58 18.26 -30.36
C GLU A 25 26.26 17.89 -29.02
N SER A 26 27.44 17.29 -29.21
CA SER A 26 28.29 16.55 -28.29
C SER A 26 29.59 17.32 -28.09
N ALA A 27 30.13 17.40 -26.86
CA ALA A 27 31.55 17.18 -26.52
C ALA A 27 31.98 17.73 -25.14
N ARG A 28 32.43 16.79 -24.28
CA ARG A 28 33.74 16.74 -23.59
C ARG A 28 34.14 17.83 -22.56
N GLY A 29 34.25 17.43 -21.28
CA GLY A 29 35.04 18.11 -20.24
C GLY A 29 35.23 17.24 -18.99
N SER A 30 36.48 17.07 -18.54
CA SER A 30 36.95 16.17 -17.47
C SER A 30 36.77 16.69 -16.03
N ARG A 31 36.66 15.74 -15.09
CA ARG A 31 37.13 15.71 -13.67
C ARG A 31 36.85 16.93 -12.76
N THR A 32 36.09 16.74 -11.67
CA THR A 32 36.59 16.37 -10.33
C THR A 32 35.42 16.08 -9.37
N ASP A 33 35.66 15.17 -8.42
CA ASP A 33 34.79 14.75 -7.33
C ASP A 33 34.28 15.91 -6.44
N GLN A 34 32.99 15.91 -6.09
CA GLN A 34 32.53 16.06 -4.70
C GLN A 34 31.01 15.95 -4.55
N SER A 35 30.61 15.13 -3.56
CA SER A 35 29.36 15.17 -2.79
C SER A 35 28.04 14.95 -3.52
N ASP A 36 27.63 13.68 -3.64
CA ASP A 36 26.22 13.30 -3.72
C ASP A 36 25.88 12.38 -2.53
N SER A 37 25.92 12.95 -1.32
CA SER A 37 25.50 12.27 -0.09
C SER A 37 24.21 12.88 0.49
N ALA A 38 23.39 13.54 -0.33
CA ALA A 38 22.23 14.30 0.13
C ALA A 38 20.93 14.05 -0.65
N LEU A 39 20.90 13.08 -1.58
CA LEU A 39 19.69 12.72 -2.34
C LEU A 39 19.09 11.37 -1.93
N ASP A 40 19.76 10.61 -1.06
CA ASP A 40 19.37 9.23 -0.73
C ASP A 40 18.49 9.13 0.54
N GLU A 41 18.37 10.19 1.34
CA GLU A 41 17.61 10.15 2.60
C GLU A 41 16.09 10.32 2.42
N LYS A 42 15.60 10.87 1.30
CA LYS A 42 14.17 11.21 1.14
C LYS A 42 13.31 10.10 0.53
N HIS A 43 13.91 8.97 0.12
CA HIS A 43 13.24 7.96 -0.72
C HIS A 43 13.20 6.55 -0.13
N GLN A 44 13.63 6.37 1.12
CA GLN A 44 13.56 5.08 1.82
C GLN A 44 12.16 4.75 2.32
N ASP A 45 11.28 5.74 2.49
CA ASP A 45 10.00 5.53 3.15
C ASP A 45 9.18 4.44 2.43
N SER A 46 9.00 4.51 1.11
CA SER A 46 8.10 3.61 0.36
C SER A 46 8.56 2.15 0.23
N TYR A 47 9.76 1.80 0.69
CA TYR A 47 10.32 0.45 0.56
C TYR A 47 10.10 -0.33 1.86
N GLY A 48 9.16 -1.27 1.84
CA GLY A 48 8.87 -2.11 2.99
C GLY A 48 9.99 -3.13 3.21
N THR A 49 10.80 -2.92 4.25
CA THR A 49 11.88 -3.85 4.60
C THR A 49 11.53 -4.66 5.83
N PHE A 50 10.68 -5.67 5.64
CA PHE A 50 10.39 -6.64 6.70
C PHE A 50 11.66 -7.34 7.22
N ALA A 51 12.68 -7.47 6.35
CA ALA A 51 13.98 -8.03 6.69
C ALA A 51 14.83 -7.15 7.64
N SER A 52 14.63 -5.83 7.68
CA SER A 52 15.38 -4.92 8.57
C SER A 52 14.85 -4.98 9.99
N GLU A 53 13.52 -4.96 10.15
CA GLU A 53 12.84 -5.14 11.44
C GLU A 53 13.14 -6.52 12.07
N PHE A 54 13.52 -7.49 11.24
CA PHE A 54 13.93 -8.84 11.65
C PHE A 54 15.33 -8.91 12.27
N TYR A 55 16.25 -7.97 12.00
CA TYR A 55 17.57 -7.97 12.65
C TYR A 55 17.50 -7.38 14.07
N ASP A 56 16.70 -6.33 14.27
CA ASP A 56 16.53 -5.70 15.58
C ASP A 56 15.74 -6.60 16.55
N LEU A 57 14.72 -7.30 16.06
CA LEU A 57 13.96 -8.27 16.85
C LEU A 57 14.75 -9.54 17.20
N ARG A 58 15.70 -9.96 16.36
CA ARG A 58 16.59 -11.10 16.68
C ARG A 58 17.63 -10.76 17.74
N TYR A 59 17.98 -9.48 17.91
CA TYR A 59 18.85 -9.04 18.99
C TYR A 59 18.13 -9.05 20.35
N LEU A 60 16.80 -8.86 20.34
CA LEU A 60 15.96 -8.90 21.53
C LEU A 60 15.43 -10.29 21.90
N SER A 61 15.65 -11.31 21.07
CA SER A 61 15.10 -12.66 21.28
C SER A 61 15.92 -13.57 22.21
N GLU A 62 17.02 -13.10 22.79
CA GLU A 62 17.83 -13.95 23.69
C GLU A 62 17.17 -14.22 25.06
N GLU A 63 16.12 -13.49 25.45
CA GLU A 63 15.38 -13.79 26.68
C GLU A 63 13.90 -14.02 26.39
N GLY A 64 13.50 -15.24 26.04
CA GLY A 64 12.24 -15.88 26.44
C GLY A 64 10.90 -15.13 26.29
N TYR A 65 10.80 -14.02 25.57
CA TYR A 65 9.56 -13.25 25.47
C TYR A 65 8.60 -13.97 24.50
N PRO A 66 7.43 -14.42 24.96
CA PRO A 66 6.41 -14.94 24.05
C PRO A 66 6.06 -13.84 23.05
N PHE A 67 6.01 -14.18 21.76
CA PHE A 67 5.46 -13.29 20.73
C PHE A 67 4.15 -12.70 21.27
N PRO A 68 3.97 -11.37 21.31
CA PRO A 68 2.76 -10.78 21.86
C PRO A 68 1.56 -11.30 21.07
N THR A 69 0.72 -12.11 21.70
CA THR A 69 -0.65 -12.29 21.22
C THR A 69 -1.29 -10.92 21.24
N ALA A 70 -1.73 -10.42 20.08
CA ALA A 70 -2.42 -9.15 20.02
C ALA A 70 -3.56 -9.17 21.05
N PRO A 71 -3.70 -8.14 21.90
CA PRO A 71 -4.81 -8.07 22.84
C PRO A 71 -6.13 -8.16 22.07
N PRO A 72 -7.24 -8.62 22.70
CA PRO A 72 -8.55 -8.65 22.07
C PRO A 72 -8.84 -7.27 21.47
N VAL A 73 -8.83 -7.18 20.15
CA VAL A 73 -9.05 -5.92 19.45
C VAL A 73 -10.55 -5.72 19.46
N ASP A 74 -11.02 -4.62 20.07
CA ASP A 74 -12.39 -4.18 19.84
C ASP A 74 -12.54 -3.97 18.32
N PRO A 75 -13.52 -4.64 17.66
CA PRO A 75 -13.73 -4.52 16.21
C PRO A 75 -13.96 -3.08 15.73
N PHE A 76 -14.21 -2.15 16.65
CA PHE A 76 -14.40 -0.72 16.39
C PHE A 76 -13.31 0.16 17.00
N ALA A 77 -12.22 -0.43 17.50
CA ALA A 77 -11.08 0.34 17.99
C ALA A 77 -10.45 1.14 16.86
N ARG A 78 -10.51 2.46 17.02
CA ARG A 78 -9.83 3.44 16.15
C ARG A 78 -8.36 3.09 15.99
N ILE A 79 -7.84 3.30 14.78
CA ILE A 79 -6.44 3.05 14.45
C ILE A 79 -5.56 4.00 15.26
N ARG A 80 -4.74 3.43 16.15
CA ARG A 80 -3.81 4.19 16.99
C ARG A 80 -2.50 4.43 16.26
N ILE A 81 -2.11 5.71 16.17
CA ILE A 81 -0.88 6.15 15.53
C ILE A 81 0.34 6.17 16.47
N ASP A 82 0.12 6.04 17.78
CA ASP A 82 1.17 6.12 18.82
C ASP A 82 2.18 4.97 18.75
N ASP A 83 1.78 3.88 18.07
CA ASP A 83 2.54 2.66 17.86
C ASP A 83 3.39 2.70 16.58
N CYS A 84 3.21 3.72 15.74
CA CYS A 84 4.00 3.94 14.54
C CYS A 84 5.48 4.18 14.89
N GLY A 85 6.38 3.46 14.22
CA GLY A 85 7.82 3.51 14.48
C GLY A 85 8.25 2.80 15.76
N LYS A 86 7.32 2.13 16.47
CA LYS A 86 7.61 1.29 17.64
C LYS A 86 7.29 -0.17 17.38
N THR A 87 6.02 -0.44 17.05
CA THR A 87 5.51 -1.80 16.79
C THR A 87 4.76 -1.91 15.47
N LYS A 88 4.48 -0.77 14.82
CA LYS A 88 3.87 -0.68 13.50
C LYS A 88 4.77 0.12 12.55
N GLY A 89 4.92 -0.36 11.33
CA GLY A 89 5.30 0.49 10.21
C GLY A 89 4.09 1.33 9.79
N CYS A 90 4.30 2.60 9.47
CA CYS A 90 3.21 3.51 9.10
C CYS A 90 3.58 4.43 7.96
N PHE A 91 2.60 4.67 7.09
CA PHE A 91 2.65 5.59 5.97
C PHE A 91 1.52 6.60 6.08
N ARG A 92 1.85 7.86 5.82
CA ARG A 92 0.90 8.96 5.91
C ARG A 92 1.09 9.87 4.71
N TYR A 93 -0.02 10.20 4.05
CA TYR A 93 -0.07 11.20 3.00
C TYR A 93 -1.19 12.19 3.31
N GLY A 94 -0.88 13.47 3.26
CA GLY A 94 -1.79 14.57 3.59
C GLY A 94 -1.08 15.67 4.39
N LYS A 95 -1.84 16.36 5.24
CA LYS A 95 -1.32 17.46 6.07
C LYS A 95 -0.22 16.98 7.03
N PRO A 96 0.80 17.81 7.32
CA PRO A 96 1.82 17.47 8.30
C PRO A 96 1.20 17.11 9.66
N GLY A 97 1.62 15.97 10.23
CA GLY A 97 1.13 15.51 11.54
C GLY A 97 -0.27 14.90 11.54
N CYS A 98 -0.88 14.63 10.37
CA CYS A 98 -2.17 13.94 10.30
C CYS A 98 -2.10 12.53 10.93
N ASN A 99 -3.27 12.01 11.27
CA ASN A 99 -3.50 10.67 11.81
C ASN A 99 -4.40 9.85 10.86
N ALA A 100 -4.73 8.61 11.24
CA ALA A 100 -5.55 7.73 10.40
C ALA A 100 -6.94 8.29 10.02
N GLU A 101 -7.49 9.24 10.79
CA GLU A 101 -8.80 9.86 10.52
C GLU A 101 -8.71 11.15 9.70
N THR A 102 -7.51 11.74 9.59
CA THR A 102 -7.31 13.09 9.03
C THR A 102 -6.34 13.13 7.85
N CYS A 103 -5.58 12.05 7.61
CA CYS A 103 -4.76 11.92 6.43
C CYS A 103 -5.61 11.64 5.20
N ASP A 104 -5.17 12.11 4.03
CA ASP A 104 -5.79 11.78 2.75
C ASP A 104 -5.63 10.28 2.47
N TYR A 105 -4.46 9.73 2.84
CA TYR A 105 -4.17 8.29 2.85
C TYR A 105 -3.35 7.92 4.09
N PHE A 106 -3.72 6.82 4.72
CA PHE A 106 -3.03 6.22 5.85
C PHE A 106 -2.93 4.71 5.65
N LEU A 107 -1.75 4.17 5.91
CA LEU A 107 -1.51 2.74 6.03
C LEU A 107 -0.69 2.48 7.28
N SER A 108 -1.07 1.50 8.08
CA SER A 108 -0.15 0.87 9.03
C SER A 108 -0.12 -0.64 8.85
N TYR A 109 1.02 -1.22 9.19
CA TYR A 109 1.23 -2.65 9.13
C TYR A 109 2.05 -3.13 10.32
N ARG A 110 1.76 -4.34 10.78
CA ARG A 110 2.57 -5.02 11.80
C ARG A 110 2.47 -6.52 11.66
N ARG A 111 3.54 -7.23 12.02
CA ARG A 111 3.53 -8.69 12.07
C ARG A 111 2.76 -9.18 13.30
N ILE A 112 1.87 -10.15 13.12
CA ILE A 112 1.17 -10.85 14.20
C ILE A 112 1.27 -12.36 13.94
N GLY A 113 2.16 -13.04 14.65
CA GLY A 113 2.38 -14.48 14.45
C GLY A 113 2.83 -14.80 13.03
N ALA A 114 2.00 -15.53 12.27
CA ALA A 114 2.26 -15.90 10.88
C ALA A 114 1.60 -14.97 9.85
N ASP A 115 0.92 -13.93 10.32
CA ASP A 115 0.20 -12.96 9.50
C ASP A 115 0.83 -11.57 9.63
N VAL A 116 0.50 -10.70 8.68
CA VAL A 116 0.68 -9.26 8.77
C VAL A 116 -0.70 -8.63 8.87
N GLU A 117 -0.92 -7.84 9.91
CA GLU A 117 -2.12 -7.01 10.04
C GLU A 117 -1.87 -5.70 9.30
N PHE A 118 -2.80 -5.35 8.42
CA PHE A 118 -2.85 -4.11 7.67
C PHE A 118 -4.05 -3.29 8.11
N GLU A 119 -3.86 -1.99 8.25
CA GLU A 119 -4.90 -1.01 8.54
C GLU A 119 -4.80 0.10 7.49
N LEU A 120 -5.84 0.30 6.69
CA LEU A 120 -5.89 1.34 5.66
C LEU A 120 -7.02 2.32 5.98
N SER A 121 -6.78 3.59 5.69
CA SER A 121 -7.80 4.64 5.75
C SER A 121 -7.53 5.72 4.71
N ALA A 122 -8.56 6.16 4.00
CA ALA A 122 -8.45 7.28 3.06
C ALA A 122 -9.68 8.17 3.03
N ASP A 123 -9.47 9.46 2.76
CA ASP A 123 -10.53 10.45 2.58
C ASP A 123 -11.20 10.25 1.21
N THR A 124 -12.13 9.30 1.16
CA THR A 124 -12.80 8.91 -0.07
C THR A 124 -14.08 8.14 0.22
N ASP A 125 -15.02 8.23 -0.72
CA ASP A 125 -16.27 7.46 -0.75
C ASP A 125 -16.16 6.15 -1.54
N GLY A 126 -15.00 5.86 -2.14
CA GLY A 126 -14.84 4.70 -3.02
C GLY A 126 -13.98 3.60 -2.45
N TRP A 127 -12.67 3.77 -2.54
CA TRP A 127 -11.75 2.68 -2.24
C TRP A 127 -10.37 3.17 -1.82
N VAL A 128 -9.69 2.34 -1.04
CA VAL A 128 -8.29 2.54 -0.62
C VAL A 128 -7.53 1.23 -0.79
N ALA A 129 -6.30 1.27 -1.27
CA ALA A 129 -5.52 0.09 -1.59
C ALA A 129 -4.04 0.23 -1.26
N VAL A 130 -3.40 -0.92 -1.09
CA VAL A 130 -1.95 -1.10 -1.05
C VAL A 130 -1.54 -2.20 -2.02
N GLY A 131 -0.58 -1.89 -2.89
CA GLY A 131 0.05 -2.83 -3.80
C GLY A 131 1.46 -3.21 -3.33
N PHE A 132 1.83 -4.47 -3.52
CA PHE A 132 3.16 -5.00 -3.27
C PHE A 132 3.83 -5.28 -4.62
N SER A 133 4.88 -4.53 -4.92
CA SER A 133 5.53 -4.56 -6.24
C SER A 133 7.02 -4.78 -6.14
N SER A 134 7.58 -5.49 -7.13
CA SER A 134 9.02 -5.68 -7.27
C SER A 134 9.74 -4.40 -7.72
N ASP A 135 8.99 -3.42 -8.24
CA ASP A 135 9.53 -2.13 -8.64
C ASP A 135 8.60 -0.97 -8.22
N LYS A 136 8.90 0.26 -8.66
CA LYS A 136 8.14 1.47 -8.29
C LYS A 136 7.01 1.78 -9.27
N LYS A 137 6.59 0.82 -10.10
CA LYS A 137 5.61 1.00 -11.16
C LYS A 137 4.49 0.00 -11.00
N MET A 138 3.32 0.39 -11.46
CA MET A 138 2.18 -0.52 -11.53
C MET A 138 2.36 -1.51 -12.68
N GLY A 139 2.14 -2.80 -12.40
CA GLY A 139 2.12 -3.87 -13.38
C GLY A 139 2.87 -5.10 -12.91
N GLY A 140 2.13 -6.16 -12.57
CA GLY A 140 2.66 -7.35 -11.94
C GLY A 140 2.62 -7.30 -10.41
N ASP A 141 1.65 -6.59 -9.84
CA ASP A 141 1.56 -6.32 -8.40
C ASP A 141 0.44 -7.12 -7.75
N ASP A 142 0.70 -7.63 -6.55
CA ASP A 142 -0.30 -8.13 -5.61
C ASP A 142 -0.93 -6.94 -4.89
N VAL A 143 -2.25 -6.77 -4.98
CA VAL A 143 -2.94 -5.60 -4.44
C VAL A 143 -4.06 -6.01 -3.51
N MET A 144 -4.04 -5.45 -2.31
CA MET A 144 -5.14 -5.54 -1.35
C MET A 144 -5.87 -4.21 -1.30
N ALA A 145 -7.18 -4.22 -1.50
CA ALA A 145 -8.01 -3.02 -1.51
C ALA A 145 -9.25 -3.17 -0.62
N CYS A 146 -9.67 -2.06 -0.05
CA CYS A 146 -10.90 -1.91 0.70
C CYS A 146 -11.85 -1.06 -0.12
N VAL A 147 -12.97 -1.64 -0.51
CA VAL A 147 -13.91 -1.08 -1.48
C VAL A 147 -15.24 -0.86 -0.78
N HIS A 148 -15.72 0.38 -0.81
CA HIS A 148 -17.06 0.75 -0.38
C HIS A 148 -18.07 0.35 -1.47
N ASP A 149 -18.97 -0.56 -1.12
CA ASP A 149 -20.00 -1.07 -2.01
C ASP A 149 -21.31 -0.27 -1.93
N ASP A 150 -22.20 -0.49 -2.90
CA ASP A 150 -23.49 0.20 -2.97
C ASP A 150 -24.43 -0.13 -1.79
N ASN A 151 -24.12 -1.18 -1.00
CA ASN A 151 -24.87 -1.54 0.19
C ASN A 151 -24.39 -0.78 1.44
N GLY A 152 -23.45 0.16 1.28
CA GLY A 152 -22.86 0.93 2.38
C GLY A 152 -21.83 0.15 3.19
N ARG A 153 -21.29 -0.96 2.66
CA ARG A 153 -20.29 -1.79 3.35
C ARG A 153 -18.92 -1.60 2.74
N VAL A 154 -17.88 -1.71 3.55
CA VAL A 154 -16.51 -1.77 3.06
C VAL A 154 -16.06 -3.22 3.04
N ARG A 155 -15.64 -3.71 1.86
CA ARG A 155 -15.19 -5.09 1.66
C ARG A 155 -13.73 -5.13 1.28
N ILE A 156 -12.99 -6.10 1.79
CA ILE A 156 -11.61 -6.31 1.39
C ILE A 156 -11.62 -7.20 0.15
N GLN A 157 -10.91 -6.77 -0.88
CA GLN A 157 -10.77 -7.44 -2.16
C GLN A 157 -9.30 -7.58 -2.53
N HIS A 158 -8.99 -8.64 -3.26
CA HIS A 158 -7.66 -8.94 -3.74
C HIS A 158 -7.63 -8.74 -5.26
N PHE A 159 -6.64 -8.01 -5.75
CA PHE A 159 -6.43 -7.74 -7.16
C PHE A 159 -5.00 -8.08 -7.56
N TYR A 160 -4.83 -8.43 -8.83
CA TYR A 160 -3.53 -8.52 -9.46
C TYR A 160 -3.44 -7.54 -10.62
N ASN A 161 -2.41 -6.71 -10.63
CA ASN A 161 -2.22 -5.73 -11.69
C ASN A 161 -1.57 -6.35 -12.92
N VAL A 162 -2.14 -6.12 -14.10
CA VAL A 162 -1.54 -6.45 -15.39
C VAL A 162 -1.37 -5.16 -16.19
N GLY A 163 -0.14 -4.64 -16.25
CA GLY A 163 0.10 -3.29 -16.75
C GLY A 163 -0.60 -2.26 -15.87
N GLN A 164 -1.50 -1.46 -16.45
CA GLN A 164 -2.27 -0.43 -15.73
C GLN A 164 -3.69 -0.91 -15.34
N TRP A 165 -3.98 -2.21 -15.46
CA TRP A 165 -5.30 -2.77 -15.20
C TRP A 165 -5.29 -3.61 -13.93
N ALA A 166 -6.26 -3.40 -13.05
CA ALA A 166 -6.49 -4.26 -11.89
C ALA A 166 -7.45 -5.39 -12.28
N LYS A 167 -7.07 -6.64 -12.03
CA LYS A 167 -7.95 -7.80 -12.18
C LYS A 167 -8.29 -8.35 -10.81
N GLU A 168 -9.58 -8.41 -10.47
CA GLU A 168 -10.00 -9.04 -9.21
C GLU A 168 -9.66 -10.53 -9.22
N ILE A 169 -9.10 -10.99 -8.11
CA ILE A 169 -8.73 -12.38 -7.87
C ILE A 169 -9.71 -12.96 -6.87
N GLN A 170 -10.44 -13.99 -7.29
CA GLN A 170 -11.47 -14.63 -6.48
C GLN A 170 -10.92 -15.21 -5.16
N ARG A 171 -9.68 -15.65 -5.17
CA ARG A 171 -8.98 -16.14 -3.97
C ARG A 171 -8.40 -14.96 -3.21
N ASN A 172 -9.11 -14.53 -2.16
CA ASN A 172 -8.67 -13.48 -1.27
C ASN A 172 -7.90 -14.07 -0.07
N PRO A 173 -6.63 -13.70 0.18
CA PRO A 173 -5.86 -14.16 1.33
C PRO A 173 -6.22 -13.45 2.65
N ALA A 174 -7.06 -12.42 2.61
CA ALA A 174 -7.47 -11.67 3.79
C ALA A 174 -8.19 -12.54 4.83
N ARG A 175 -7.99 -12.19 6.09
CA ARG A 175 -8.60 -12.80 7.29
C ARG A 175 -8.93 -11.69 8.27
N ASP A 176 -9.80 -11.99 9.24
CA ASP A 176 -10.19 -11.03 10.29
C ASP A 176 -10.55 -9.66 9.70
N GLU A 177 -11.39 -9.69 8.66
CA GLU A 177 -11.76 -8.53 7.85
C GLU A 177 -12.72 -7.60 8.61
N GLU A 178 -12.32 -6.34 8.74
CA GLU A 178 -13.11 -5.26 9.31
C GLU A 178 -13.13 -4.09 8.32
N GLY A 179 -14.31 -3.54 8.06
CA GLY A 179 -14.48 -2.45 7.10
C GLY A 179 -15.59 -1.51 7.56
N ILE A 180 -15.30 -0.20 7.55
CA ILE A 180 -16.21 0.85 8.00
C ILE A 180 -16.15 2.01 7.00
N PHE A 181 -17.32 2.51 6.64
CA PHE A 181 -17.47 3.78 5.93
C PHE A 181 -18.17 4.78 6.86
N GLU A 182 -17.46 5.83 7.25
CA GLU A 182 -18.00 6.89 8.11
C GLU A 182 -17.36 8.23 7.73
N ASN A 183 -18.10 9.33 7.79
CA ASN A 183 -17.57 10.68 7.53
C ASN A 183 -16.83 10.81 6.17
N ASN A 184 -17.36 10.19 5.11
CA ASN A 184 -16.75 10.20 3.77
C ASN A 184 -15.36 9.55 3.72
N ARG A 185 -15.12 8.55 4.58
CA ARG A 185 -13.83 7.88 4.71
C ARG A 185 -14.00 6.38 4.74
N VAL A 186 -13.28 5.71 3.85
CA VAL A 186 -13.13 4.25 3.85
C VAL A 186 -12.02 3.89 4.83
N THR A 187 -12.33 3.06 5.81
CA THR A 187 -11.36 2.50 6.76
C THR A 187 -11.52 0.99 6.82
N CYS A 188 -10.41 0.26 6.85
CA CYS A 188 -10.44 -1.19 7.00
C CYS A 188 -9.23 -1.71 7.76
N ARG A 189 -9.40 -2.89 8.35
CA ARG A 189 -8.37 -3.70 8.97
C ARG A 189 -8.50 -5.13 8.48
N PHE A 190 -7.39 -5.77 8.17
CA PHE A 190 -7.38 -7.19 7.83
C PHE A 190 -6.01 -7.80 8.14
N LYS A 191 -5.98 -9.11 8.30
CA LYS A 191 -4.75 -9.90 8.35
C LYS A 191 -4.52 -10.59 7.02
N ARG A 192 -3.25 -10.67 6.61
CA ARG A 192 -2.81 -11.42 5.44
C ARG A 192 -1.66 -12.34 5.84
N PRO A 193 -1.72 -13.66 5.55
CA PRO A 193 -0.61 -14.56 5.81
C PRO A 193 0.67 -14.07 5.14
N VAL A 194 1.80 -14.17 5.84
CA VAL A 194 3.10 -13.74 5.30
C VAL A 194 3.45 -14.55 4.03
N TYR A 195 3.14 -15.84 4.05
CA TYR A 195 3.35 -16.76 2.93
C TYR A 195 2.04 -17.47 2.56
N VAL A 196 1.70 -17.46 1.27
CA VAL A 196 0.54 -18.15 0.72
C VAL A 196 1.03 -19.17 -0.32
N PRO A 197 0.94 -20.48 -0.06
CA PRO A 197 1.43 -21.49 -1.01
C PRO A 197 0.61 -21.50 -2.31
N ARG A 198 1.30 -21.80 -3.42
CA ARG A 198 0.71 -22.15 -4.73
C ARG A 198 -0.21 -21.07 -5.31
N GLU A 199 0.21 -19.81 -5.22
CA GLU A 199 -0.52 -18.69 -5.81
C GLU A 199 0.46 -17.68 -6.39
N ASP A 200 0.51 -17.58 -7.72
CA ASP A 200 1.47 -16.74 -8.43
C ASP A 200 1.07 -15.25 -8.41
N THR A 201 -0.18 -14.95 -8.04
CA THR A 201 -0.70 -13.58 -7.92
C THR A 201 -0.47 -12.96 -6.54
N ILE A 202 0.03 -13.75 -5.57
CA ILE A 202 0.24 -13.32 -4.18
C ILE A 202 1.72 -13.37 -3.85
N VAL A 203 2.29 -12.25 -3.43
CA VAL A 203 3.73 -12.15 -3.13
C VAL A 203 4.09 -12.69 -1.75
N ASP A 204 5.31 -13.23 -1.59
CA ASP A 204 5.83 -13.64 -0.28
C ASP A 204 6.32 -12.43 0.52
N LEU A 205 5.64 -12.10 1.62
CA LEU A 205 5.96 -10.96 2.48
C LEU A 205 7.20 -11.18 3.37
N HIS A 206 7.85 -12.35 3.32
CA HIS A 206 9.20 -12.50 3.90
C HIS A 206 10.26 -11.71 3.12
N LEU A 207 9.97 -11.41 1.84
CA LEU A 207 10.84 -10.61 0.98
C LEU A 207 10.48 -9.12 1.08
N SER A 208 11.39 -8.27 0.60
CA SER A 208 11.17 -6.82 0.56
C SER A 208 10.44 -6.43 -0.73
N TRP A 209 9.44 -5.55 -0.60
CA TRP A 209 8.61 -5.08 -1.71
C TRP A 209 8.43 -3.56 -1.63
N TYR A 210 8.26 -2.93 -2.78
CA TYR A 210 7.78 -1.56 -2.83
C TYR A 210 6.29 -1.55 -2.51
N PHE A 211 5.89 -0.64 -1.63
CA PHE A 211 4.50 -0.39 -1.36
C PHE A 211 3.99 0.67 -2.34
N LEU A 212 2.94 0.35 -3.07
CA LEU A 212 2.25 1.25 -3.98
C LEU A 212 0.93 1.67 -3.34
N PHE A 213 0.78 2.97 -3.08
CA PHE A 213 -0.39 3.51 -2.39
C PHE A 213 -1.39 4.08 -3.39
N ALA A 214 -2.67 3.73 -3.24
CA ALA A 214 -3.71 4.24 -4.11
C ALA A 214 -5.05 4.37 -3.36
N TRP A 215 -5.83 5.38 -3.72
CA TRP A 215 -7.20 5.57 -3.27
C TRP A 215 -7.96 6.38 -4.32
N GLY A 216 -9.29 6.26 -4.33
CA GLY A 216 -10.10 6.95 -5.31
C GLY A 216 -11.60 6.85 -5.06
N PRO A 217 -12.39 7.71 -5.73
CA PRO A 217 -13.83 7.81 -5.52
C PRO A 217 -14.57 6.53 -5.93
N ALA A 218 -15.80 6.41 -5.47
CA ALA A 218 -16.66 5.28 -5.85
C ALA A 218 -16.86 5.26 -7.36
N ILE A 219 -16.69 4.09 -7.97
CA ILE A 219 -16.93 3.91 -9.39
C ILE A 219 -18.38 3.50 -9.54
N GLN A 220 -19.25 4.49 -9.77
CA GLN A 220 -20.63 4.22 -10.12
C GLN A 220 -20.66 3.43 -11.43
N GLY A 221 -21.09 2.17 -11.36
CA GLY A 221 -21.45 1.42 -12.54
C GLY A 221 -22.53 2.19 -13.29
N LYS A 222 -22.22 2.67 -14.50
CA LYS A 222 -23.26 3.15 -15.40
C LYS A 222 -24.06 1.92 -15.82
N SER A 223 -25.27 1.79 -15.26
CA SER A 223 -26.32 0.91 -15.78
C SER A 223 -26.62 1.18 -17.25
#